data_AF-A0A7S3JE57-F1
#
_entry.id   AF-A0A7S3JE57-F1
#
_cell.length_a   1.000
_cell.length_b   1.000
_cell.length_c   1.000
_cell.angle_alpha   90.00
_cell.angle_beta   90.00
_cell.angle_gamma   90.00
#
_symmetry.space_group_name_H-M   'P 1'
#
loop_
_entity.id
_entity.type
_entity.pdbx_description
1 polymer ?
#
loop_
_entity_poly.entity_id
_entity_poly.type
_entity_poly.pdbx_seq_one_letter_code
_entity_poly.pdbx_strand_id
1 'polypeptide(L)'
;QLNCTLQVTLNEDFKKPVYVYYEIDNFYQNHRRYVKSRDDDQLKGKIKTVDQLTNCDPIRTVKDLGFDFPLKNLKGEQLKPEDPANPCGLIARSFKLAADSFALLDKTGRNITISPKGIAWSTDKEDLFKKPENADAIQWQDVTDERFIVWMRVAGMPNFK
;
A
#
# COMPACT_ATOMS: atom_id res chain seq x y z
N GLN A 1 -12.55 -15.56 -1.37
CA GLN A 1 -12.78 -14.14 -1.06
C GLN A 1 -13.91 -14.09 -0.04
N LEU A 2 -13.64 -13.58 1.16
CA LEU A 2 -14.65 -13.44 2.22
C LEU A 2 -15.21 -12.02 2.10
N ASN A 3 -16.52 -11.89 1.97
CA ASN A 3 -17.19 -10.59 1.91
C ASN A 3 -17.87 -10.32 3.25
N CYS A 4 -17.66 -9.13 3.81
CA CYS A 4 -18.32 -8.68 5.03
C CYS A 4 -19.21 -7.48 4.72
N THR A 5 -20.47 -7.51 5.17
CA THR A 5 -21.42 -6.41 5.00
C THR A 5 -21.80 -5.86 6.35
N LEU A 6 -21.54 -4.58 6.58
CA LEU A 6 -21.92 -3.85 7.78
C LEU A 6 -23.02 -2.84 7.42
N GLN A 7 -24.12 -2.85 8.17
CA GLN A 7 -25.17 -1.83 8.04
C GLN A 7 -24.90 -0.69 9.03
N VAL A 8 -24.86 0.55 8.52
CA VAL A 8 -24.65 1.76 9.33
C VAL A 8 -25.84 2.69 9.11
N THR A 9 -26.41 3.18 10.20
CA THR A 9 -27.49 4.19 10.16
C THR A 9 -26.90 5.56 10.47
N LEU A 10 -27.19 6.54 9.62
CA LEU A 10 -26.81 7.94 9.84
C LEU A 10 -27.98 8.67 10.49
N ASN A 11 -27.76 9.23 11.68
CA ASN A 11 -28.80 9.97 12.40
C ASN A 11 -28.97 11.41 11.88
N GLU A 12 -27.95 11.93 11.20
CA GLU A 12 -27.89 13.29 10.67
C GLU A 12 -27.19 13.31 9.31
N ASP A 13 -27.45 14.36 8.53
CA ASP A 13 -26.84 14.56 7.21
C ASP A 13 -25.40 15.10 7.35
N PHE A 14 -24.43 14.41 6.75
CA PHE A 14 -23.05 14.91 6.68
C PHE A 14 -22.90 15.97 5.59
N LYS A 15 -22.34 17.12 5.96
CA LYS A 15 -21.91 18.15 5.00
C LYS A 15 -20.59 17.72 4.35
N LYS A 16 -20.45 17.98 3.05
CA LYS A 16 -19.22 17.70 2.29
C LYS A 16 -18.07 18.62 2.76
N PRO A 17 -16.79 18.18 2.71
CA PRO A 17 -16.33 16.85 2.28
C PRO A 17 -16.48 15.77 3.37
N VAL A 18 -16.74 14.53 2.94
CA VAL A 18 -16.81 13.36 3.82
C VAL A 18 -15.63 12.44 3.50
N TYR A 19 -14.94 11.99 4.54
CA TYR A 19 -13.78 11.10 4.44
C TYR A 19 -14.10 9.74 5.07
N VAL A 20 -13.48 8.69 4.52
CA VAL A 20 -13.59 7.32 5.02
C VAL A 20 -12.21 6.90 5.49
N TYR A 21 -12.10 6.51 6.76
CA TYR A 21 -10.89 6.00 7.38
C TYR A 21 -11.11 4.55 7.80
N TYR A 22 -10.05 3.75 7.78
CA TYR A 22 -10.02 2.44 8.43
C TYR A 22 -9.17 2.55 9.68
N GLU A 23 -9.59 1.90 10.76
CA GLU A 23 -8.84 1.87 12.01
C GLU A 23 -8.20 0.49 12.15
N ILE A 24 -6.89 0.47 12.43
CA ILE A 24 -6.17 -0.76 12.76
C ILE A 24 -5.66 -0.63 14.18
N ASP A 25 -6.08 -1.58 15.01
CA ASP A 25 -5.62 -1.69 16.39
C ASP A 25 -4.50 -2.73 16.53
N ASN A 26 -3.65 -2.52 17.54
CA ASN A 26 -2.58 -3.44 17.93
C ASN A 26 -1.59 -3.76 16.79
N PHE A 27 -1.30 -2.78 15.92
CA PHE A 27 -0.36 -2.90 14.82
C PHE A 27 0.81 -1.90 14.95
N TYR A 28 1.97 -2.40 15.36
CA TYR A 28 3.14 -1.59 15.72
C TYR A 28 3.98 -1.17 14.52
N GLN A 29 3.47 -0.27 13.68
CA GLN A 29 4.26 0.31 12.58
C GLN A 29 5.51 1.03 13.09
N ASN A 30 5.43 1.66 14.26
CA ASN A 30 6.53 2.40 14.89
C ASN A 30 7.72 1.53 15.35
N HIS A 31 7.64 0.20 15.24
CA HIS A 31 8.76 -0.66 15.61
C HIS A 31 9.99 -0.37 14.72
N ARG A 32 11.15 -0.07 15.33
CA ARG A 32 12.37 0.40 14.63
C ARG A 32 12.75 -0.44 13.40
N ARG A 33 12.64 -1.77 13.49
CA ARG A 33 12.96 -2.68 12.36
C ARG A 33 11.95 -2.55 11.22
N TYR A 34 10.67 -2.36 11.54
CA TYR A 34 9.62 -2.20 10.54
C TYR A 34 9.79 -0.88 9.79
N VAL A 35 9.99 0.23 10.51
CA VAL A 35 10.23 1.57 9.91
C VAL A 35 11.44 1.58 8.99
N LYS A 36 12.52 0.91 9.38
CA LYS A 36 13.76 0.83 8.58
C LYS A 36 13.63 -0.06 7.34
N SER A 37 12.68 -0.98 7.32
CA SER A 37 12.54 -1.99 6.27
C SER A 37 11.83 -1.42 5.05
N ARG A 38 12.54 -0.56 4.31
CA ARG A 38 12.16 0.05 3.02
C ARG A 38 13.39 0.64 2.33
N ASP A 39 13.29 0.93 1.03
CA ASP A 39 14.33 1.64 0.26
C ASP A 39 13.74 2.91 -0.37
N ASP A 40 14.10 4.07 0.18
CA ASP A 40 13.55 5.37 -0.26
C ASP A 40 13.98 5.72 -1.70
N ASP A 41 15.15 5.24 -2.14
CA ASP A 41 15.63 5.44 -3.50
C ASP A 41 14.78 4.67 -4.52
N GLN A 42 14.40 3.44 -4.19
CA GLN A 42 13.46 2.63 -4.98
C GLN A 42 12.08 3.29 -5.06
N LEU A 43 11.56 3.81 -3.95
CA LEU A 43 10.28 4.54 -3.92
C LEU A 43 10.32 5.82 -4.77
N LYS A 44 11.48 6.48 -4.84
CA LYS A 44 11.74 7.64 -5.71
C LYS A 44 11.98 7.27 -7.18
N GLY A 45 11.78 6.01 -7.55
CA GLY A 45 11.86 5.53 -8.93
C GLY A 45 13.26 5.17 -9.40
N LYS A 46 14.23 4.98 -8.51
CA LYS A 46 15.54 4.42 -8.89
C LYS A 46 15.44 2.89 -8.98
N ILE A 47 15.99 2.33 -10.04
CA ILE A 47 16.07 0.87 -10.19
C ILE A 47 17.21 0.36 -9.30
N LYS A 48 16.92 -0.66 -8.50
CA LYS A 48 17.86 -1.24 -7.53
C LYS A 48 18.02 -2.73 -7.76
N THR A 49 19.24 -3.23 -7.65
CA THR A 49 19.51 -4.67 -7.61
C THR A 49 19.33 -5.21 -6.19
N VAL A 50 19.17 -6.53 -6.05
CA VAL A 50 18.99 -7.19 -4.74
C VAL A 50 20.09 -6.79 -3.75
N ASP A 51 21.36 -6.73 -4.20
CA ASP A 51 22.52 -6.36 -3.37
C ASP A 51 22.45 -4.94 -2.83
N GLN A 52 21.78 -4.03 -3.53
CA GLN A 52 21.62 -2.63 -3.10
C GLN A 52 20.48 -2.43 -2.10
N LEU A 53 19.60 -3.42 -1.90
CA LEU A 53 18.44 -3.35 -1.01
C LEU A 53 18.78 -3.73 0.43
N THR A 54 19.87 -3.19 0.98
CA THR A 54 20.41 -3.58 2.29
C THR A 54 19.52 -3.21 3.47
N ASN A 55 18.71 -2.15 3.35
CA ASN A 55 17.78 -1.75 4.40
C ASN A 55 16.46 -2.53 4.39
N CYS A 56 16.17 -3.27 3.32
CA CYS A 56 14.89 -3.93 3.12
C CYS A 56 14.76 -5.29 3.80
N ASP A 57 15.76 -5.73 4.59
CA ASP A 57 15.68 -7.00 5.29
C ASP A 57 14.41 -7.10 6.16
N PRO A 58 13.73 -8.27 6.18
CA PRO A 58 14.06 -9.50 5.46
C PRO A 58 13.48 -9.59 4.02
N ILE A 59 12.86 -8.54 3.50
CA ILE A 59 12.08 -8.55 2.25
C ILE A 59 12.88 -7.91 1.11
N ARG A 60 13.85 -8.63 0.53
CA ARG A 60 14.72 -8.11 -0.53
C ARG A 60 14.35 -8.62 -1.92
N THR A 61 13.88 -9.87 -2.02
CA THR A 61 13.45 -10.45 -3.30
C THR A 61 11.97 -10.79 -3.29
N VAL A 62 11.43 -11.09 -4.47
CA VAL A 62 10.02 -11.49 -4.63
C VAL A 62 9.68 -12.71 -3.79
N LYS A 63 10.59 -13.68 -3.65
CA LYS A 63 10.38 -14.86 -2.79
C LYS A 63 10.14 -14.48 -1.32
N ASP A 64 10.85 -13.44 -0.84
CA ASP A 64 10.81 -13.05 0.57
C ASP A 64 9.46 -12.45 0.96
N LEU A 65 8.69 -11.96 -0.02
CA LEU A 65 7.31 -11.51 0.19
C LEU A 65 6.41 -12.63 0.73
N GLY A 66 6.71 -13.89 0.40
CA GLY A 66 6.03 -15.06 0.98
C GLY A 66 4.54 -15.11 0.68
N PHE A 67 4.13 -14.68 -0.52
CA PHE A 67 2.77 -14.85 -1.01
C PHE A 67 2.67 -16.19 -1.75
N ASP A 68 1.63 -16.99 -1.47
CA ASP A 68 1.46 -18.38 -1.99
C ASP A 68 1.06 -18.48 -3.48
N PHE A 69 1.39 -17.49 -4.30
CA PHE A 69 1.00 -17.44 -5.72
C PHE A 69 2.11 -16.80 -6.57
N PRO A 70 2.17 -17.07 -7.90
CA PRO A 70 3.08 -16.34 -8.78
C PRO A 70 2.72 -14.85 -8.73
N LEU A 71 3.58 -14.07 -8.08
CA LEU A 71 3.40 -12.64 -8.00
C LEU A 71 3.59 -12.06 -9.39
N LYS A 72 2.65 -11.20 -9.79
CA LYS A 72 2.66 -10.55 -11.10
C LYS A 72 3.11 -9.10 -10.96
N ASN A 73 3.77 -8.62 -12.00
CA ASN A 73 4.03 -7.19 -12.15
C ASN A 73 2.74 -6.44 -12.55
N LEU A 74 2.82 -5.11 -12.71
CA LEU A 74 1.64 -4.30 -13.09
C LEU A 74 1.13 -4.61 -14.51
N LYS A 75 1.95 -5.21 -15.39
CA LYS A 75 1.53 -5.75 -16.70
C LYS A 75 0.82 -7.10 -16.61
N GLY A 76 0.79 -7.74 -15.44
CA GLY A 76 0.21 -9.06 -15.27
C GLY A 76 1.15 -10.22 -15.65
N GLU A 77 2.43 -9.93 -15.91
CA GLU A 77 3.47 -10.92 -16.19
C GLU A 77 4.05 -11.44 -14.87
N GLN A 78 4.44 -12.70 -14.84
CA GLN A 78 4.97 -13.33 -13.64
C GLN A 78 6.38 -12.82 -13.32
N LEU A 79 6.61 -12.41 -12.07
CA LEU A 79 7.91 -12.08 -11.53
C LEU A 79 8.66 -13.34 -11.08
N LYS A 80 9.99 -13.32 -11.19
CA LYS A 80 10.83 -14.43 -10.74
C LYS A 80 11.11 -14.30 -9.23
N PRO A 81 11.22 -15.42 -8.49
CA PRO A 81 11.48 -15.38 -7.04
C PRO A 81 12.76 -14.62 -6.64
N GLU A 82 13.77 -14.65 -7.51
CA GLU A 82 15.08 -14.01 -7.32
C GLU A 82 15.11 -12.54 -7.71
N ASP A 83 14.07 -12.04 -8.40
CA ASP A 83 13.98 -10.64 -8.78
C ASP A 83 13.90 -9.74 -7.53
N PRO A 84 14.44 -8.51 -7.57
CA PRO A 84 14.28 -7.55 -6.49
C PRO A 84 12.80 -7.32 -6.20
N ALA A 85 12.41 -7.36 -4.92
CA ALA A 85 11.07 -6.92 -4.55
C ALA A 85 10.97 -5.41 -4.84
N ASN A 86 10.00 -5.00 -5.65
CA ASN A 86 9.79 -3.60 -5.97
C ASN A 86 8.30 -3.24 -5.83
N PRO A 87 7.90 -2.51 -4.80
CA PRO A 87 8.69 -2.02 -3.65
C PRO A 87 9.19 -3.15 -2.72
N CYS A 88 10.31 -2.95 -2.02
CA CYS A 88 10.84 -3.88 -1.01
C CYS A 88 10.47 -3.48 0.43
N GLY A 89 10.74 -4.40 1.36
CA GLY A 89 10.62 -4.13 2.79
C GLY A 89 9.28 -4.52 3.44
N LEU A 90 9.29 -4.57 4.78
CA LEU A 90 8.15 -5.02 5.58
C LEU A 90 6.92 -4.11 5.45
N ILE A 91 7.13 -2.81 5.29
CA ILE A 91 6.03 -1.83 5.21
C ILE A 91 5.22 -2.08 3.95
N ALA A 92 5.89 -2.17 2.81
CA ALA A 92 5.26 -2.47 1.54
C ALA A 92 4.59 -3.84 1.56
N ARG A 93 5.28 -4.87 2.08
CA ARG A 93 4.71 -6.22 2.20
C ARG A 93 3.39 -6.24 2.97
N SER A 94 3.32 -5.56 4.12
CA SER A 94 2.11 -5.55 4.93
C SER A 94 0.96 -4.76 4.31
N PHE A 95 1.24 -3.77 3.43
CA PHE A 95 0.19 -3.09 2.67
C PHE A 95 -0.65 -4.10 1.90
N LYS A 96 0.00 -5.06 1.20
CA LYS A 96 -0.71 -6.08 0.43
C LYS A 96 -1.61 -6.97 1.29
N LEU A 97 -1.21 -7.21 2.54
CA LEU A 97 -1.98 -8.00 3.51
C LEU A 97 -3.13 -7.19 4.12
N ALA A 98 -3.00 -5.87 4.21
CA ALA A 98 -4.00 -4.95 4.74
C ALA A 98 -4.91 -4.34 3.64
N ALA A 99 -4.66 -4.65 2.37
CA ALA A 99 -5.34 -4.06 1.22
C ALA A 99 -6.74 -4.65 1.01
N ASP A 100 -7.65 -4.37 1.94
CA ASP A 100 -9.07 -4.63 1.77
C ASP A 100 -9.72 -3.57 0.87
N SER A 101 -10.75 -3.99 0.11
CA SER A 101 -11.55 -3.09 -0.71
C SER A 101 -12.88 -2.78 -0.02
N PHE A 102 -13.13 -1.48 0.18
CA PHE A 102 -14.37 -0.99 0.76
C PHE A 102 -15.30 -0.47 -0.32
N ALA A 103 -16.58 -0.84 -0.23
CA ALA A 103 -17.66 -0.28 -1.04
C ALA A 103 -18.76 0.22 -0.11
N LEU A 104 -19.31 1.40 -0.41
CA LEU A 104 -20.44 1.95 0.31
C LEU A 104 -21.68 1.83 -0.57
N LEU A 105 -22.75 1.28 0.00
CA LEU A 105 -24.04 1.16 -0.66
C LEU A 105 -25.05 2.01 0.08
N ASP A 106 -25.90 2.74 -0.66
CA ASP A 106 -27.05 3.40 -0.06
C ASP A 106 -28.17 2.40 0.28
N LYS A 107 -29.23 2.87 0.94
CA LYS A 107 -30.40 2.04 1.31
C LYS A 107 -31.10 1.35 0.13
N THR A 108 -30.88 1.82 -1.09
CA THR A 108 -31.44 1.26 -2.33
C THR A 108 -30.48 0.29 -3.02
N GLY A 109 -29.29 0.07 -2.47
CA GLY A 109 -28.24 -0.76 -3.04
C GLY A 109 -27.39 -0.05 -4.09
N ARG A 110 -27.51 1.28 -4.25
CA ARG A 110 -26.69 2.04 -5.20
C ARG A 110 -25.31 2.30 -4.60
N ASN A 111 -24.28 2.10 -5.40
CA ASN A 111 -22.89 2.32 -5.00
C ASN A 111 -22.60 3.82 -4.82
N ILE A 112 -22.12 4.19 -3.64
CA ILE A 112 -21.62 5.53 -3.32
C ILE A 112 -20.12 5.53 -3.64
N THR A 113 -19.73 6.33 -4.63
CA THR A 113 -18.35 6.39 -5.09
C THR A 113 -17.44 7.01 -4.02
N ILE A 114 -16.45 6.23 -3.56
CA ILE A 114 -15.35 6.72 -2.74
C ILE A 114 -14.17 7.04 -3.67
N SER A 115 -13.71 8.29 -3.70
CA SER A 115 -12.53 8.68 -4.46
C SER A 115 -11.26 8.12 -3.78
N PRO A 116 -10.40 7.36 -4.48
CA PRO A 116 -9.08 7.00 -3.99
C PRO A 116 -8.02 8.09 -4.22
N LYS A 117 -8.41 9.24 -4.78
CA LYS A 117 -7.53 10.35 -5.17
C LYS A 117 -7.72 11.55 -4.25
N GLY A 118 -6.65 12.32 -4.03
CA GLY A 118 -6.67 13.50 -3.16
C GLY A 118 -6.57 13.17 -1.67
N ILE A 119 -6.04 12.01 -1.33
CA ILE A 119 -5.85 11.52 0.04
C ILE A 119 -4.38 11.58 0.50
N ALA A 120 -3.44 11.56 -0.45
CA ALA A 120 -2.01 11.70 -0.16
C ALA A 120 -1.55 13.17 -0.29
N TRP A 121 -0.57 13.54 0.53
CA TRP A 121 0.08 14.86 0.50
C TRP A 121 0.73 15.11 -0.87
N SER A 122 0.62 16.33 -1.38
CA SER A 122 1.20 16.70 -2.68
C SER A 122 2.71 16.47 -2.74
N THR A 123 3.42 16.84 -1.67
CA THR A 123 4.88 16.65 -1.54
C THR A 123 5.30 15.19 -1.67
N ASP A 124 4.52 14.27 -1.10
CA ASP A 124 4.87 12.84 -1.18
C ASP A 124 4.75 12.34 -2.62
N LYS A 125 3.68 12.75 -3.30
CA LYS A 125 3.43 12.39 -4.70
C LYS A 125 4.48 12.99 -5.63
N GLU A 126 4.91 14.21 -5.38
CA GLU A 126 5.81 14.97 -6.26
C GLU A 126 7.28 14.64 -6.03
N ASP A 127 7.68 14.32 -4.80
CA ASP A 127 9.10 14.20 -4.43
C ASP A 127 9.52 12.80 -3.99
N LEU A 128 8.61 12.00 -3.43
CA LEU A 128 8.97 10.76 -2.72
C LEU A 128 8.56 9.48 -3.44
N PHE A 129 7.44 9.48 -4.16
CA PHE A 129 6.89 8.28 -4.79
C PHE A 129 6.79 8.44 -6.31
N LYS A 130 7.69 7.80 -7.05
CA LYS A 130 7.81 7.91 -8.51
C LYS A 130 7.98 6.55 -9.16
N LYS A 131 7.43 6.40 -10.36
CA LYS A 131 7.64 5.23 -11.21
C LYS A 131 8.91 5.40 -12.05
N PRO A 132 9.81 4.39 -12.11
CA PRO A 132 10.79 4.32 -13.18
C PRO A 132 10.11 4.09 -14.53
N GLU A 133 10.81 4.33 -15.64
CA GLU A 133 10.28 4.13 -17.00
C GLU A 133 9.75 2.70 -17.24
N ASN A 134 10.41 1.69 -16.65
CA ASN A 134 10.04 0.29 -16.75
C ASN A 134 9.25 -0.23 -15.54
N ALA A 135 8.64 0.67 -14.74
CA ALA A 135 7.88 0.36 -13.53
C ALA A 135 6.93 -0.82 -13.71
N ASP A 136 6.12 -0.79 -14.77
CA ASP A 136 5.06 -1.79 -14.94
C ASP A 136 5.59 -3.21 -15.16
N ALA A 137 6.85 -3.35 -15.61
CA ALA A 137 7.50 -4.63 -15.82
C ALA A 137 8.17 -5.19 -14.55
N ILE A 138 8.53 -4.33 -13.59
CA ILE A 138 9.34 -4.72 -12.42
C ILE A 138 8.59 -4.60 -11.09
N GLN A 139 7.53 -3.78 -11.03
CA GLN A 139 6.81 -3.50 -9.80
C GLN A 139 5.68 -4.50 -9.59
N TRP A 140 5.61 -5.09 -8.40
CA TRP A 140 4.45 -5.89 -7.97
C TRP A 140 3.35 -5.04 -7.32
N GLN A 141 3.67 -3.81 -6.92
CA GLN A 141 2.73 -2.83 -6.38
C GLN A 141 3.02 -1.45 -6.98
N ASP A 142 1.95 -0.76 -7.38
CA ASP A 142 2.03 0.62 -7.84
C ASP A 142 2.38 1.53 -6.66
N VAL A 143 3.59 2.08 -6.68
CA VAL A 143 4.09 2.99 -5.64
C VAL A 143 3.45 4.38 -5.68
N THR A 144 2.76 4.73 -6.78
CA THR A 144 2.06 6.00 -6.96
C THR A 144 0.59 5.94 -6.59
N ASP A 145 0.08 4.77 -6.21
CA ASP A 145 -1.25 4.64 -5.60
C ASP A 145 -1.29 5.44 -4.30
N GLU A 146 -2.20 6.42 -4.20
CA GLU A 146 -2.30 7.26 -3.02
C GLU A 146 -2.63 6.47 -1.75
N ARG A 147 -3.29 5.30 -1.86
CA ARG A 147 -3.52 4.41 -0.72
C ARG A 147 -2.21 3.78 -0.22
N PHE A 148 -1.35 3.40 -1.16
CA PHE A 148 -0.02 2.90 -0.84
C PHE A 148 0.83 4.01 -0.20
N ILE A 149 0.79 5.23 -0.74
CA ILE A 149 1.52 6.38 -0.19
C ILE A 149 1.08 6.66 1.26
N VAL A 150 -0.23 6.66 1.53
CA VAL A 150 -0.77 6.84 2.89
C VAL A 150 -0.26 5.74 3.82
N TRP A 151 -0.27 4.48 3.38
CA TRP A 151 0.25 3.36 4.19
C TRP A 151 1.75 3.47 4.50
N MET A 152 2.55 3.98 3.56
CA MET A 152 3.99 4.15 3.74
C MET A 152 4.35 5.26 4.74
N ARG A 153 3.38 6.11 5.14
CA ARG A 153 3.50 7.01 6.28
C ARG A 153 3.21 6.27 7.58
N VAL A 154 4.28 5.75 8.17
CA VAL A 154 4.25 5.02 9.44
C VAL A 154 3.59 5.84 10.55
N ALA A 155 2.58 5.27 11.20
CA ALA A 155 1.94 5.83 12.38
C ALA A 155 2.87 5.78 13.61
N GLY A 156 2.73 6.77 14.49
CA GLY A 156 3.50 6.85 15.74
C GLY A 156 2.99 5.93 16.85
N MET A 157 1.73 5.48 16.76
CA MET A 157 1.05 4.66 17.77
C MET A 157 0.57 3.33 17.19
N PRO A 158 0.37 2.29 18.02
CA PRO A 158 -0.10 0.97 17.57
C PRO A 158 -1.55 0.97 17.07
N ASN A 159 -2.33 1.98 17.46
CA ASN A 159 -3.70 2.19 16.99
C ASN A 159 -3.72 3.47 16.16
N PHE A 160 -4.20 3.39 14.93
CA PHE A 160 -4.18 4.51 13.98
C PHE A 160 -5.31 4.45 12.95
N LYS A 161 -5.53 5.59 12.28
CA LYS A 161 -6.56 5.86 11.27
C LYS A 161 -5.94 6.53 10.05
#